data_AF-A0A518A1M6-F1
#
_entry.id   AF-A0A518A1M6-F1
#
_cell.length_a   1.000
_cell.length_b   1.000
_cell.length_c   1.000
_cell.angle_alpha   90.00
_cell.angle_beta   90.00
_cell.angle_gamma   90.00
#
_symmetry.space_group_name_H-M   'P 1'
#
loop_
_entity.id
_entity.type
_entity.pdbx_description
1 polymer ?
#
loop_
_entity_poly.entity_id
_entity_poly.type
_entity_poly.pdbx_seq_one_letter_code
_entity_poly.pdbx_strand_id
1 'polypeptide(L)' 'MSEENEEFEEITSEEVDRVVAALESLIESTDSENIRSYLEEAMNEIYYLVYEDEEGEEEWDSSVEACDESDEDFSDAA' A
#
# COMPACT_ATOMS: atom_id res chain seq x y z
N MET A 1 5.00 24.12 -3.23
CA MET A 1 3.58 23.75 -3.30
C MET A 1 3.40 22.77 -2.17
N SER A 2 2.44 22.99 -1.27
CA SER A 2 2.19 22.06 -0.19
C SER A 2 1.54 20.83 -0.82
N GLU A 3 2.32 19.80 -1.10
CA GLU A 3 1.84 18.43 -1.24
C GLU A 3 1.43 18.00 0.18
N GLU A 4 0.29 18.53 0.63
CA GLU A 4 -0.40 18.04 1.83
C GLU A 4 -0.82 16.61 1.48
N ASN A 5 -0.01 15.63 1.90
CA ASN A 5 -0.34 14.23 2.16
C ASN A 5 -1.77 13.84 1.74
N GLU A 6 -2.03 13.76 0.43
CA GLU A 6 -3.27 13.19 -0.09
C GLU A 6 -3.10 11.69 0.09
N GLU A 7 -3.40 11.20 1.29
CA GLU A 7 -3.56 9.77 1.56
C GLU A 7 -4.64 9.27 0.61
N PHE A 8 -4.20 8.63 -0.47
CA PHE A 8 -5.09 7.97 -1.39
C PHE A 8 -5.73 6.78 -0.68
N GLU A 9 -6.98 6.47 -1.05
CA GLU A 9 -7.66 5.28 -0.55
C GLU A 9 -6.88 4.03 -0.98
N GLU A 10 -6.47 3.22 0.00
CA GLU A 10 -5.84 1.92 -0.23
C GLU A 10 -6.82 0.97 -0.91
N ILE A 11 -6.37 0.31 -1.97
CA ILE A 11 -7.18 -0.66 -2.71
C ILE A 11 -7.08 -2.03 -2.05
N THR A 12 -8.22 -2.69 -1.80
CA THR A 12 -8.21 -4.05 -1.26
C THR A 12 -7.72 -5.06 -2.29
N SER A 13 -7.18 -6.21 -1.87
CA SER A 13 -6.75 -7.27 -2.79
C SER A 13 -7.90 -7.77 -3.70
N GLU A 14 -9.14 -7.81 -3.18
CA GLU A 14 -10.33 -8.17 -3.97
C GLU A 14 -10.70 -7.11 -5.03
N GLU A 15 -10.33 -5.86 -4.81
CA GLU A 15 -10.48 -4.78 -5.79
C GLU A 15 -9.39 -4.84 -6.84
N VAL A 16 -8.15 -5.12 -6.43
CA VAL A 16 -7.03 -5.37 -7.35
C VAL A 16 -7.39 -6.47 -8.34
N ASP A 17 -7.86 -7.63 -7.86
CA ASP A 17 -8.26 -8.75 -8.72
C ASP A 17 -9.33 -8.35 -9.75
N ARG A 18 -10.31 -7.52 -9.34
CA ARG A 18 -11.36 -7.01 -10.22
C ARG A 18 -10.81 -6.04 -11.27
N VAL A 19 -9.88 -5.18 -10.89
CA VAL A 19 -9.25 -4.22 -11.80
C VAL A 19 -8.38 -4.95 -12.82
N VAL A 20 -7.56 -5.91 -12.39
CA VAL A 20 -6.72 -6.73 -13.29
C VAL A 20 -7.60 -7.46 -14.30
N ALA A 21 -8.66 -8.15 -13.86
CA ALA A 21 -9.57 -8.85 -14.77
C ALA A 21 -10.24 -7.91 -15.79
N ALA A 22 -10.56 -6.67 -15.39
CA ALA A 22 -11.11 -5.66 -16.29
C ALA A 22 -10.07 -5.17 -17.31
N LEU A 23 -8.81 -4.98 -16.89
CA LEU A 23 -7.70 -4.60 -17.77
C LEU A 23 -7.39 -5.70 -18.78
N GLU A 24 -7.35 -6.96 -18.37
CA GLU A 24 -7.16 -8.11 -19.28
C GLU A 24 -8.25 -8.15 -20.36
N SER A 25 -9.52 -8.02 -19.97
CA SER A 25 -10.63 -7.98 -20.93
C SER A 25 -10.56 -6.79 -21.87
N LEU A 26 -10.10 -5.63 -21.38
CA LEU A 26 -9.91 -4.44 -22.20
C LEU A 26 -8.75 -4.60 -23.18
N ILE A 27 -7.64 -5.22 -22.78
CA ILE A 27 -6.51 -5.55 -23.65
C ILE A 27 -6.96 -6.47 -24.79
N GLU A 28 -7.69 -7.54 -24.47
CA GLU A 28 -8.20 -8.51 -25.45
C GLU A 28 -9.14 -7.88 -26.49
N SER A 29 -9.94 -6.91 -26.07
CA SER A 29 -10.93 -6.24 -26.93
C SER A 29 -10.39 -5.01 -27.67
N THR A 30 -9.17 -4.58 -27.36
CA THR A 30 -8.56 -3.38 -27.95
C THR A 30 -7.72 -3.74 -29.17
N ASP A 31 -7.93 -3.07 -30.30
CA ASP A 31 -7.14 -3.30 -31.52
C ASP A 31 -5.87 -2.44 -31.62
N SER A 32 -5.79 -1.35 -30.86
CA SER A 32 -4.66 -0.42 -30.89
C SER A 32 -3.50 -0.92 -30.05
N GLU A 33 -2.36 -1.17 -30.69
CA GLU A 33 -1.12 -1.60 -30.04
C GLU A 33 -0.64 -0.62 -28.96
N ASN A 34 -0.72 0.70 -29.23
CA ASN A 34 -0.35 1.72 -28.25
C ASN A 34 -1.23 1.63 -27.00
N ILE A 35 -2.53 1.41 -27.17
CA ILE A 35 -3.46 1.33 -26.03
C ILE A 35 -3.20 0.05 -25.24
N ARG A 36 -2.96 -1.09 -25.91
CA ARG A 36 -2.57 -2.33 -25.21
C ARG A 36 -1.32 -2.15 -24.38
N SER A 37 -0.29 -1.52 -24.94
CA SER A 37 0.97 -1.25 -24.22
C SER A 37 0.75 -0.47 -22.93
N TYR A 38 -0.08 0.58 -22.96
CA TYR A 38 -0.40 1.36 -21.76
C TYR A 38 -1.20 0.56 -20.73
N LEU A 39 -2.12 -0.31 -21.18
CA LEU A 39 -2.90 -1.15 -20.28
C LEU A 39 -2.04 -2.24 -19.63
N GLU A 40 -1.10 -2.82 -20.38
CA GLU A 40 -0.11 -3.77 -19.86
C GLU A 40 0.83 -3.10 -18.84
N GLU A 41 1.29 -1.88 -19.10
CA GLU A 41 2.11 -1.11 -18.16
C GLU A 41 1.34 -0.82 -16.86
N ALA A 42 0.09 -0.34 -16.96
CA ALA A 42 -0.76 -0.08 -15.80
C ALA A 42 -1.01 -1.35 -14.96
N MET A 43 -1.23 -2.49 -15.60
CA MET A 43 -1.41 -3.77 -14.91
C MET A 43 -0.14 -4.19 -14.16
N ASN A 44 1.04 -4.01 -14.74
CA ASN A 44 2.31 -4.27 -14.05
C ASN A 44 2.51 -3.32 -12.86
N GLU A 45 2.21 -2.04 -13.00
CA GLU A 45 2.33 -1.06 -11.91
C GLU A 45 1.43 -1.45 -10.72
N ILE A 46 0.19 -1.88 -10.99
CA ILE A 46 -0.72 -2.37 -9.94
C ILE A 46 -0.11 -3.60 -9.23
N TYR A 47 0.53 -4.50 -9.97
CA TYR A 47 1.23 -5.64 -9.35
C TYR A 47 2.39 -5.20 -8.47
N TYR A 48 3.19 -4.23 -8.92
CA TYR A 48 4.28 -3.67 -8.12
C TYR A 48 3.76 -3.05 -6.83
N LEU A 49 2.70 -2.24 -6.88
CA LEU A 49 2.12 -1.61 -5.69
C LEU A 49 1.56 -2.62 -4.68
N VAL A 50 1.16 -3.82 -5.10
CA VAL A 50 0.59 -4.83 -4.20
C VAL A 50 1.67 -5.74 -3.62
N TYR A 51 2.73 -6.03 -4.37
CA TYR A 51 3.75 -7.00 -3.99
C TYR A 51 5.08 -6.36 -3.53
N GLU A 52 5.45 -5.16 -3.98
CA GLU A 52 6.62 -4.44 -3.46
C GLU A 52 6.34 -3.78 -2.10
N ASP A 53 5.08 -3.53 -1.77
CA ASP A 53 4.66 -3.12 -0.42
C ASP A 53 4.89 -4.24 0.61
N GLU A 54 4.86 -5.51 0.18
CA GLU A 54 5.18 -6.67 1.04
C GLU A 54 6.70 -6.89 1.25
N GLU A 55 7.58 -6.34 0.41
CA GLU A 55 9.05 -6.45 0.55
C GLU A 55 9.72 -5.15 1.05
N GLY A 56 8.98 -4.06 1.20
CA GLY A 56 9.48 -2.72 1.54
C GLY A 56 9.12 -2.17 2.92
N GLU A 57 8.12 -2.73 3.62
CA GLU A 57 7.64 -2.20 4.91
C GLU A 57 8.16 -2.98 6.13
N GLU A 58 9.46 -2.92 6.40
CA GLU A 58 9.98 -3.00 7.78
C GLU A 58 10.20 -1.59 8.35
N GLU A 59 9.17 -0.72 8.49
CA GLU A 59 9.19 0.38 9.49
C GLU A 59 7.90 1.22 9.62
N TRP A 60 6.68 0.67 9.54
CA TRP A 60 5.47 1.45 9.90
C TRP A 60 4.49 0.70 10.79
N ASP A 61 4.95 0.29 11.98
CA ASP A 61 4.06 0.21 13.15
C ASP A 61 4.40 1.35 14.12
N SER A 62 3.50 2.34 14.07
CA SER A 62 3.25 3.39 15.03
C SER A 62 2.89 2.81 16.42
N SER A 63 3.86 2.23 17.13
CA SER A 63 3.74 2.00 18.58
C SER A 63 4.10 3.29 19.34
N VAL A 64 3.24 4.31 19.18
CA VAL A 64 3.04 5.32 20.23
C VAL A 64 2.22 4.64 21.33
N GLU A 65 2.85 3.75 22.09
CA GLU A 65 2.34 3.35 23.40
C GLU A 65 2.91 4.35 24.41
N ALA A 66 2.17 5.44 24.59
CA ALA A 66 2.27 6.25 25.79
C ALA A 66 1.88 5.38 26.99
N CYS A 67 2.85 4.68 27.58
CA CYS A 67 2.69 4.06 28.89
C CYS A 67 2.88 5.13 29.97
N ASP A 68 1.74 5.73 30.27
CA ASP A 68 1.37 6.52 31.44
C ASP A 68 2.01 5.98 32.74
N GLU A 69 2.69 6.90 33.40
CA GLU A 69 3.14 6.96 34.79
C GLU A 69 2.28 6.18 35.80
N SER A 70 2.89 5.19 36.45
CA SER A 70 2.45 4.71 37.76
C SER A 70 3.68 4.43 38.62
N ASP A 71 3.95 5.37 39.53
CA ASP A 71 4.65 5.18 40.80
C ASP A 71 4.40 3.79 41.40
N GLU A 72 5.43 3.13 41.97
CA GLU A 72 5.41 2.48 43.31
C GLU A 72 6.86 2.10 43.72
N ASP A 73 7.51 3.05 44.39
CA ASP A 73 8.23 2.97 45.68
C ASP A 73 9.10 1.75 46.13
N PHE A 74 10.17 2.11 46.86
CA PHE A 74 10.96 1.34 47.85
C PHE A 74 11.86 0.14 47.44
N SER A 75 13.19 0.35 47.49
CA SER A 75 14.06 -0.22 48.55
C SER A 75 15.53 0.11 48.23
N ASP A 76 16.14 1.09 48.90
CA ASP A 76 16.91 0.98 50.16
C ASP A 76 18.41 0.79 49.91
N ALA A 77 19.19 1.47 50.75
CA ALA A 77 20.60 1.75 50.61
C ALA A 77 21.46 0.62 51.21
N ALA A 78 22.66 0.41 50.65
CA ALA A 78 23.88 0.03 51.38
C ALA A 78 25.12 0.17 50.50
#